data_AF-A0A2W4M7B2-F1
#
_entry.id   AF-A0A2W4M7B2-F1
#
_cell.length_a   1.000
_cell.length_b   1.000
_cell.length_c   1.000
_cell.angle_alpha   90.00
_cell.angle_beta   90.00
_cell.angle_gamma   90.00
#
_symmetry.space_group_name_H-M   'P 1'
#
loop_
_entity.id
_entity.type
_entity.pdbx_description
1 polymer ?
#
loop_
_entity_poly.entity_id
_entity_poly.type
_entity_poly.pdbx_seq_one_letter_code
_entity_poly.pdbx_strand_id
1 'polypeptide(L)'
;MLVEQSVAEAASVIGEDLPEAVDAMRETMPALIEASGVIDTTLRGLALFGVPYSPDMPLGEGFRRLDEELAPLSETLKENGEVIESLVPTVTGFREQTALLGAQVDQIGAAVTEAAEMISDYQDRAAEFDAAIASTRDSITRGSWLMRALVLVAGAVGAAISYGLHLTGRALGSPDPVS
;
A
#
# COMPACT_ATOMS: atom_id res chain seq x y z
N MET A 1 16.36 3.45 9.10
CA MET A 1 17.24 3.84 10.22
C MET A 1 17.73 2.66 11.04
N LEU A 2 16.94 2.04 11.93
CA LEU A 2 17.49 1.04 12.88
C LEU A 2 18.09 -0.21 12.20
N VAL A 3 17.43 -0.69 11.13
CA VAL A 3 17.93 -1.83 10.33
C VAL A 3 19.16 -1.45 9.50
N GLU A 4 19.17 -0.27 8.87
CA GLU A 4 20.32 0.20 8.07
C GLU A 4 21.57 0.41 8.93
N GLN A 5 21.41 1.00 10.13
CA GLN A 5 22.49 1.12 11.10
C GLN A 5 23.02 -0.25 11.51
N SER A 6 22.13 -1.21 11.84
CA SER A 6 22.59 -2.54 12.25
C SER A 6 23.30 -3.31 11.14
N VAL A 7 22.92 -3.13 9.88
CA VAL A 7 23.55 -3.80 8.73
C VAL A 7 24.89 -3.14 8.40
N ALA A 8 24.97 -1.81 8.44
CA ALA A 8 26.23 -1.08 8.24
C ALA A 8 27.24 -1.37 9.36
N GLU A 9 26.78 -1.46 10.60
CA GLU A 9 27.62 -1.80 11.75
C GLU A 9 28.10 -3.26 11.67
N ALA A 10 27.25 -4.19 11.24
CA ALA A 10 27.66 -5.56 10.96
C ALA A 10 28.68 -5.65 9.80
N ALA A 11 28.50 -4.83 8.76
CA ALA A 11 29.44 -4.76 7.63
C ALA A 11 30.81 -4.27 8.08
N SER A 12 30.88 -3.23 8.91
CA SER A 12 32.14 -2.69 9.46
C SER A 12 32.81 -3.69 10.40
N VAL A 13 32.08 -4.33 11.32
CA VAL A 13 32.67 -5.35 12.20
C VAL A 13 33.25 -6.52 11.40
N ILE A 14 32.54 -6.99 10.37
CA ILE A 14 32.96 -8.14 9.57
C ILE A 14 34.06 -7.76 8.56
N GLY A 15 34.00 -6.58 7.97
CA GLY A 15 34.91 -6.13 6.90
C GLY A 15 36.15 -5.38 7.38
N GLU A 16 36.15 -4.86 8.61
CA GLU A 16 37.24 -4.04 9.15
C GLU A 16 37.76 -4.61 10.47
N ASP A 17 36.91 -4.68 11.51
CA ASP A 17 37.36 -5.03 12.87
C ASP A 17 37.88 -6.47 12.99
N LEU A 18 37.15 -7.45 12.42
CA LEU A 18 37.55 -8.86 12.48
C LEU A 18 38.81 -9.14 11.65
N PRO A 19 38.95 -8.65 10.39
CA PRO A 19 40.20 -8.74 9.65
C PRO A 19 41.38 -8.10 10.38
N GLU A 20 41.21 -6.92 10.98
CA GLU A 20 42.26 -6.25 11.75
C GLU A 20 42.69 -7.09 12.95
N ALA A 21 41.73 -7.68 13.68
CA ALA A 21 42.03 -8.59 14.78
C ALA A 21 42.78 -9.85 14.31
N VAL A 22 42.40 -10.41 13.15
CA VAL A 22 43.10 -11.55 12.54
C VAL A 22 44.52 -11.17 12.13
N ASP A 23 44.69 -10.02 11.47
CA ASP A 23 46.00 -9.52 11.02
C ASP A 23 46.92 -9.25 12.23
N ALA A 24 46.39 -8.67 13.31
CA ALA A 24 47.11 -8.46 14.56
C ALA A 24 47.53 -9.78 15.24
N MET A 25 46.65 -10.79 15.27
CA MET A 25 47.02 -12.13 15.77
C MET A 25 48.14 -12.75 14.94
N ARG A 26 48.07 -12.62 13.61
CA ARG A 26 49.10 -13.12 12.69
C ARG A 26 50.43 -12.40 12.85
N GLU A 27 50.42 -11.12 13.16
CA GLU A 27 51.65 -10.37 13.47
C GLU A 27 52.37 -10.92 14.71
N THR A 28 51.62 -11.42 15.70
CA THR A 28 52.21 -12.04 16.91
C THR A 28 52.61 -13.51 16.73
N MET A 29 52.10 -14.18 15.70
CA MET A 29 52.27 -15.62 15.50
C MET A 29 53.73 -16.07 15.29
N PRO A 30 54.60 -15.34 14.56
CA PRO A 30 56.01 -15.71 14.42
C PRO A 30 56.74 -15.84 15.75
N ALA A 31 56.49 -14.92 16.70
CA ALA A 31 57.11 -14.96 18.02
C ALA A 31 56.63 -16.16 18.84
N LEU A 32 55.35 -16.53 18.72
CA LEU A 32 54.78 -17.72 19.36
C LEU A 32 55.36 -19.00 18.75
N ILE A 33 55.51 -19.08 17.43
CA ILE A 33 56.14 -20.22 16.74
C ILE A 33 57.60 -20.39 17.19
N GLU A 34 58.34 -19.29 17.31
CA GLU A 34 59.74 -19.33 17.78
C GLU A 34 59.83 -19.79 19.25
N ALA A 35 59.05 -19.18 20.15
CA ALA A 35 59.05 -19.52 21.57
C ALA A 35 58.65 -20.98 21.80
N SER A 36 57.61 -21.44 21.09
CA SER A 36 57.16 -22.83 21.16
C SER A 36 58.19 -23.80 20.57
N GLY A 37 58.90 -23.43 19.51
CA GLY A 37 60.02 -24.23 18.98
C GLY A 37 61.16 -24.40 19.97
N VAL A 38 61.46 -23.38 20.77
CA VAL A 38 62.44 -23.47 21.88
C VAL A 38 61.95 -24.42 22.98
N ILE A 39 60.66 -24.35 23.33
CA ILE A 39 60.03 -25.26 24.30
C ILE A 39 60.09 -26.71 23.80
N ASP A 40 59.68 -26.95 22.56
CA ASP A 40 59.72 -28.27 21.91
C ASP A 40 61.14 -28.87 21.93
N THR A 41 62.13 -28.03 21.60
CA THR A 41 63.55 -28.42 21.61
C THR A 41 64.03 -28.76 23.03
N THR A 42 63.63 -27.97 24.01
CA THR A 42 63.99 -28.17 25.41
C THR A 42 63.38 -29.46 25.96
N LEU A 43 62.08 -29.68 25.74
CA LEU A 43 61.38 -30.88 26.19
C LEU A 43 61.94 -32.15 25.52
N ARG A 44 62.28 -32.08 24.23
CA ARG A 44 62.97 -33.17 23.52
C ARG A 44 64.37 -33.44 24.11
N GLY A 45 65.10 -32.42 24.52
CA GLY A 45 66.37 -32.57 25.23
C GLY A 45 66.20 -33.24 26.60
N LEU A 46 65.16 -32.84 27.35
CA LEU A 46 64.82 -33.44 28.65
C LEU A 46 64.36 -34.91 28.54
N ALA A 47 63.86 -35.33 27.38
CA ALA A 47 63.55 -36.73 27.12
C ALA A 47 64.76 -37.65 27.20
N LEU A 48 65.97 -37.15 26.94
CA LEU A 48 67.21 -37.90 27.15
C LEU A 48 67.49 -38.15 28.64
N PHE A 49 66.90 -37.36 29.53
CA PHE A 49 67.01 -37.46 30.98
C PHE A 49 65.78 -38.12 31.63
N GLY A 50 64.93 -38.77 30.84
CA GLY A 50 63.79 -39.55 31.32
C GLY A 50 62.46 -38.79 31.44
N VAL A 51 62.37 -37.56 30.94
CA VAL A 51 61.09 -36.82 30.86
C VAL A 51 60.38 -37.17 29.55
N PRO A 52 59.28 -37.95 29.55
CA PRO A 52 58.66 -38.38 28.30
C PRO A 52 58.11 -37.18 27.52
N TYR A 53 58.65 -36.97 26.31
CA TYR A 53 58.15 -35.98 25.36
C TYR A 53 58.08 -36.58 23.96
N SER A 54 56.86 -36.86 23.51
CA SER A 54 56.59 -37.42 22.19
C SER A 54 55.22 -36.94 21.71
N PRO A 55 55.08 -35.63 21.42
CA PRO A 55 53.80 -35.08 21.00
C PRO A 55 53.45 -35.58 19.59
N ASP A 56 52.16 -35.79 19.33
CA ASP A 56 51.65 -36.06 17.98
C ASP A 56 51.88 -34.85 17.05
N MET A 57 51.85 -33.63 17.60
CA MET A 57 52.16 -32.38 16.93
C MET A 57 52.95 -31.46 17.87
N PRO A 58 54.19 -31.08 17.52
CA PRO A 58 54.95 -30.08 18.28
C PRO A 58 54.23 -28.73 18.35
N LEU A 59 54.42 -27.99 19.44
CA LEU A 59 53.73 -26.71 19.65
C LEU A 59 54.03 -25.70 18.53
N GLY A 60 55.27 -25.63 18.07
CA GLY A 60 55.66 -24.75 16.96
C GLY A 60 55.04 -25.15 15.61
N GLU A 61 54.71 -26.43 15.43
CA GLU A 61 53.97 -26.91 14.27
C GLU A 61 52.50 -26.49 14.34
N GLY A 62 51.90 -26.61 15.53
CA GLY A 62 50.51 -26.21 15.77
C GLY A 62 50.27 -24.72 15.49
N PHE A 63 51.15 -23.84 15.98
CA PHE A 63 51.04 -22.41 15.72
C PHE A 63 51.27 -22.03 14.25
N ARG A 64 52.12 -22.76 13.54
CA ARG A 64 52.34 -22.53 12.10
C ARG A 64 51.12 -22.91 11.28
N ARG A 65 50.52 -24.06 11.59
CA ARG A 65 49.25 -24.47 10.99
C ARG A 65 48.14 -23.46 11.24
N LEU A 66 48.08 -22.91 12.46
CA LEU A 66 47.13 -21.85 12.80
C LEU A 66 47.36 -20.57 11.98
N ASP A 67 48.62 -20.14 11.78
CA ASP A 67 48.93 -19.00 10.89
C ASP A 67 48.42 -19.23 9.46
N GLU A 68 48.67 -20.43 8.92
CA GLU A 68 48.25 -20.82 7.57
C GLU A 68 46.71 -20.83 7.43
N GLU A 69 45.99 -21.28 8.46
CA GLU A 69 44.53 -21.30 8.49
C GLU A 69 43.92 -19.89 8.67
N LEU A 70 44.61 -18.99 9.37
CA LEU A 70 44.18 -17.59 9.55
C LEU A 70 44.46 -16.71 8.32
N ALA A 71 45.45 -17.08 7.49
CA ALA A 71 45.82 -16.31 6.31
C ALA A 71 44.66 -16.02 5.32
N PRO A 72 43.84 -17.00 4.90
CA PRO A 72 42.71 -16.74 4.01
C PRO A 72 41.51 -16.10 4.73
N LEU A 73 41.47 -16.16 6.07
CA LEU A 73 40.31 -15.72 6.85
C LEU A 73 40.15 -14.20 6.82
N SER A 74 41.25 -13.45 6.93
CA SER A 74 41.24 -11.98 6.86
C SER A 74 40.64 -11.49 5.53
N GLU A 75 41.06 -12.08 4.41
CA GLU A 75 40.53 -11.73 3.08
C GLU A 75 39.06 -12.11 2.94
N THR A 76 38.68 -13.31 3.38
CA THR A 76 37.28 -13.78 3.34
C THR A 76 36.36 -12.87 4.15
N LEU A 77 36.83 -12.36 5.29
CA LEU A 77 36.09 -11.43 6.14
C LEU A 77 35.92 -10.07 5.47
N LYS A 78 36.97 -9.53 4.84
CA LYS A 78 36.90 -8.29 4.03
C LYS A 78 35.88 -8.42 2.91
N GLU A 79 35.96 -9.49 2.10
CA GLU A 79 35.01 -9.75 1.02
C GLU A 79 33.56 -9.85 1.54
N ASN A 80 33.35 -10.53 2.67
CA ASN A 80 32.02 -10.63 3.27
C ASN A 80 31.49 -9.27 3.77
N GLY A 81 32.36 -8.43 4.35
CA GLY A 81 32.02 -7.07 4.76
C GLY A 81 31.53 -6.24 3.57
N GLU A 82 32.25 -6.24 2.45
CA GLU A 82 31.87 -5.55 1.22
C GLU A 82 30.52 -6.04 0.67
N VAL A 83 30.28 -7.35 0.69
CA VAL A 83 28.99 -7.93 0.28
C VAL A 83 27.86 -7.42 1.17
N ILE A 84 28.04 -7.39 2.48
CA ILE A 84 27.02 -6.90 3.43
C ILE A 84 26.77 -5.41 3.23
N GLU A 85 27.82 -4.61 3.04
CA GLU A 85 27.70 -3.18 2.74
C GLU A 85 26.89 -2.94 1.46
N SER A 86 27.13 -3.74 0.42
CA SER A 86 26.40 -3.64 -0.86
C SER A 86 24.89 -3.94 -0.75
N LEU A 87 24.46 -4.65 0.30
CA LEU A 87 23.05 -4.95 0.54
C LEU A 87 22.27 -3.77 1.15
N VAL A 88 22.96 -2.85 1.83
CA VAL A 88 22.34 -1.64 2.43
C VAL A 88 21.49 -0.85 1.42
N PRO A 89 22.00 -0.41 0.26
CA PRO A 89 21.20 0.35 -0.71
C PRO A 89 20.02 -0.45 -1.27
N THR A 90 20.14 -1.77 -1.36
CA THR A 90 19.05 -2.64 -1.83
C THR A 90 17.88 -2.64 -0.85
N VAL A 91 18.17 -2.75 0.45
CA VAL A 91 17.14 -2.71 1.51
C VAL A 91 16.49 -1.33 1.59
N THR A 92 17.28 -0.26 1.49
CA THR A 92 16.77 1.12 1.45
C THR A 92 15.84 1.33 0.25
N GLY A 93 16.26 0.91 -0.95
CA GLY A 93 15.45 1.04 -2.17
C GLY A 93 14.13 0.27 -2.09
N PHE A 94 14.12 -0.92 -1.50
CA PHE A 94 12.89 -1.69 -1.29
C PHE A 94 11.90 -0.98 -0.35
N ARG A 95 12.42 -0.37 0.72
CA ARG A 95 11.61 0.40 1.67
C ARG A 95 10.95 1.62 1.00
N GLU A 96 11.71 2.36 0.20
CA GLU A 96 11.20 3.51 -0.55
C GLU A 96 10.11 3.11 -1.55
N GLN A 97 10.33 2.02 -2.31
CA GLN A 97 9.33 1.50 -3.23
C GLN A 97 8.05 1.07 -2.52
N THR A 98 8.16 0.42 -1.36
CA THR A 98 7.01 0.02 -0.55
C THR A 98 6.23 1.24 -0.03
N ALA A 99 6.93 2.30 0.39
CA ALA A 99 6.30 3.54 0.80
C ALA A 99 5.56 4.23 -0.36
N LEU A 100 6.16 4.24 -1.56
CA LEU A 100 5.52 4.75 -2.77
C LEU A 100 4.28 3.94 -3.18
N LEU A 101 4.31 2.61 -3.01
CA LEU A 101 3.13 1.76 -3.23
C LEU A 101 2.02 2.09 -2.24
N GLY A 102 2.35 2.25 -0.95
CA GLY A 102 1.38 2.67 0.07
C GLY A 102 0.69 3.98 -0.29
N ALA A 103 1.47 5.00 -0.65
CA ALA A 103 0.94 6.31 -1.06
C ALA A 103 0.05 6.24 -2.33
N GLN A 104 0.36 5.34 -3.27
CA GLN A 104 -0.48 5.11 -4.45
C GLN A 104 -1.79 4.42 -4.10
N VAL A 105 -1.77 3.44 -3.18
CA VAL A 105 -2.97 2.77 -2.69
C VAL A 105 -3.90 3.76 -1.98
N ASP A 106 -3.35 4.65 -1.15
CA ASP A 106 -4.13 5.69 -0.47
C ASP A 106 -4.81 6.65 -1.47
N GLN A 107 -4.09 7.05 -2.53
CA GLN A 107 -4.66 7.88 -3.60
C GLN A 107 -5.80 7.17 -4.36
N ILE A 108 -5.65 5.88 -4.64
CA ILE A 108 -6.71 5.08 -5.25
C ILE A 108 -7.93 5.02 -4.32
N GLY A 109 -7.72 4.83 -3.02
CA GLY A 109 -8.80 4.84 -2.02
C GLY A 109 -9.55 6.17 -1.99
N ALA A 110 -8.83 7.29 -2.05
CA ALA A 110 -9.42 8.63 -2.13
C ALA A 110 -10.24 8.81 -3.42
N ALA A 111 -9.69 8.42 -4.58
CA ALA A 111 -10.39 8.51 -5.86
C ALA A 111 -11.65 7.63 -5.92
N VAL A 112 -11.62 6.45 -5.32
CA VAL A 112 -12.80 5.57 -5.20
C VAL A 112 -13.88 6.21 -4.32
N THR A 113 -13.47 6.87 -3.23
CA THR A 113 -14.39 7.58 -2.33
C THR A 113 -15.06 8.75 -3.06
N GLU A 114 -14.27 9.56 -3.77
CA GLU A 114 -14.78 10.68 -4.58
C GLU A 114 -15.74 10.20 -5.68
N ALA A 115 -15.41 9.09 -6.35
CA ALA A 115 -16.29 8.49 -7.34
C ALA A 115 -17.62 8.01 -6.72
N ALA A 116 -17.59 7.43 -5.52
CA ALA A 116 -18.79 7.01 -4.80
C ALA A 116 -19.67 8.22 -4.44
N GLU A 117 -19.07 9.33 -3.99
CA GLU A 117 -19.78 10.59 -3.71
C GLU A 117 -20.43 11.17 -4.96
N MET A 118 -19.71 11.21 -6.09
CA MET A 118 -20.27 11.66 -7.37
C MET A 118 -21.46 10.79 -7.80
N ILE A 119 -21.34 9.46 -7.68
CA ILE A 119 -22.44 8.55 -8.01
C ILE A 119 -23.67 8.84 -7.12
N SER A 120 -23.46 9.12 -5.83
CA SER A 120 -24.55 9.50 -4.92
C SER A 120 -25.23 10.80 -5.37
N ASP A 121 -24.47 11.84 -5.70
CA ASP A 121 -25.03 13.13 -6.17
C ASP A 121 -25.84 12.96 -7.47
N TYR A 122 -25.38 12.11 -8.40
CA TYR A 122 -26.14 11.78 -9.61
C TYR A 122 -27.45 11.05 -9.30
N GLN A 123 -27.45 10.14 -8.32
CA GLN A 123 -28.67 9.44 -7.90
C GLN A 123 -29.68 10.40 -7.27
N ASP A 124 -29.22 11.32 -6.42
CA ASP A 124 -30.06 12.34 -5.79
C ASP A 124 -30.68 13.27 -6.85
N ARG A 125 -29.87 13.76 -7.80
CA ARG A 125 -30.38 14.58 -8.91
C ARG A 125 -31.36 13.83 -9.80
N ALA A 126 -31.13 12.55 -10.08
CA ALA A 126 -32.06 11.72 -10.85
C ALA A 126 -33.41 11.61 -10.13
N ALA A 127 -33.39 11.41 -8.80
CA ALA A 127 -34.61 11.37 -7.99
C ALA A 127 -35.36 12.72 -7.98
N GLU A 128 -34.63 13.85 -7.93
CA GLU A 128 -35.24 15.18 -8.06
C GLU A 128 -35.88 15.40 -9.43
N PHE A 129 -35.22 14.98 -10.51
CA PHE A 129 -35.77 15.05 -11.86
C PHE A 129 -37.05 14.22 -12.00
N ASP A 130 -37.05 12.99 -11.48
CA ASP A 130 -38.23 12.13 -11.49
C ASP A 130 -39.39 12.75 -10.70
N ALA A 131 -39.11 13.35 -9.54
CA ALA A 131 -40.09 14.08 -8.75
C ALA A 131 -40.65 15.31 -9.51
N ALA A 132 -39.78 16.06 -10.20
CA ALA A 132 -40.18 17.20 -11.02
C ALA A 132 -41.07 16.78 -12.20
N ILE A 133 -40.73 15.69 -12.89
CA ILE A 133 -41.54 15.11 -13.97
C ILE A 133 -42.90 14.66 -13.43
N ALA A 134 -42.92 13.96 -12.30
CA ALA A 134 -44.15 13.51 -11.66
C ALA A 134 -45.05 14.70 -11.32
N SER A 135 -44.50 15.76 -10.70
CA SER A 135 -45.26 16.97 -10.34
C SER A 135 -45.83 17.71 -11.56
N THR A 136 -45.07 17.75 -12.66
CA THR A 136 -45.49 18.34 -13.93
C THR A 136 -46.66 17.56 -14.54
N ARG A 137 -46.54 16.24 -14.58
CA ARG A 137 -47.60 15.33 -15.08
C ARG A 137 -48.90 15.48 -14.27
N ASP A 138 -48.77 15.59 -12.96
CA ASP A 138 -49.88 15.76 -12.04
C ASP A 138 -50.62 17.09 -12.25
N SER A 139 -49.85 18.15 -12.50
CA SER A 139 -50.38 19.48 -12.79
C SER A 139 -51.11 19.54 -14.13
N ILE A 140 -50.56 18.89 -15.18
CA ILE A 140 -51.21 18.78 -16.50
C ILE A 140 -52.53 18.01 -16.39
N THR A 141 -52.55 16.93 -15.63
CA THR A 141 -53.74 16.09 -15.46
C THR A 141 -54.83 16.83 -14.70
N ARG A 142 -54.48 17.55 -13.62
CA ARG A 142 -55.40 18.45 -12.90
C ARG A 142 -55.93 19.57 -13.79
N GLY A 143 -55.07 20.25 -14.54
CA GLY A 143 -55.48 21.31 -15.48
C GLY A 143 -56.43 20.79 -16.56
N SER A 144 -56.16 19.60 -17.11
CA SER A 144 -57.03 18.95 -18.08
C SER A 144 -58.42 18.63 -17.50
N TRP A 145 -58.48 18.11 -16.28
CA TRP A 145 -59.75 17.83 -15.61
C TRP A 145 -60.55 19.11 -15.32
N LEU A 146 -59.89 20.15 -14.82
CA LEU A 146 -60.53 21.46 -14.57
C LEU A 146 -61.08 22.06 -15.85
N MET A 147 -60.33 22.00 -16.96
CA MET A 147 -60.78 22.54 -18.24
C MET A 147 -61.98 21.76 -18.80
N ARG A 148 -61.97 20.43 -18.66
CA ARG A 148 -63.14 19.59 -19.00
C ARG A 148 -64.36 19.92 -18.16
N ALA A 149 -64.19 20.12 -16.84
CA ALA A 149 -65.27 20.54 -15.96
C ALA A 149 -65.84 21.91 -16.36
N LEU A 150 -64.98 22.87 -16.70
CA LEU A 150 -65.38 24.21 -17.13
C LEU A 150 -66.16 24.17 -18.44
N VAL A 151 -65.72 23.35 -19.42
CA VAL A 151 -66.45 23.13 -20.68
C VAL A 151 -67.83 22.51 -20.44
N LEU A 152 -67.94 21.52 -19.54
CA LEU A 152 -69.22 20.90 -19.19
C LEU A 152 -70.16 21.91 -18.51
N VAL A 153 -69.65 22.73 -17.59
CA VAL A 153 -70.43 23.77 -16.93
C VAL A 153 -70.91 24.82 -17.94
N ALA A 154 -70.03 25.31 -18.81
CA ALA A 154 -70.39 26.26 -19.86
C ALA A 154 -71.44 25.69 -20.83
N GLY A 155 -71.30 24.41 -21.22
CA GLY A 155 -72.27 23.70 -22.03
C GLY A 155 -73.64 23.56 -21.36
N ALA A 156 -73.67 23.22 -20.06
CA ALA A 156 -74.91 23.12 -19.29
C ALA A 156 -75.63 24.47 -19.16
N VAL A 157 -74.89 25.56 -18.92
CA VAL A 157 -75.44 26.92 -18.89
C VAL A 157 -76.01 27.31 -20.26
N GLY A 158 -75.29 27.05 -21.34
CA GLY A 158 -75.77 27.29 -22.70
C GLY A 158 -77.05 26.52 -23.03
N ALA A 159 -77.12 25.25 -22.63
CA ALA A 159 -78.30 24.42 -22.81
C ALA A 159 -79.51 24.93 -22.01
N ALA A 160 -79.30 25.37 -20.77
CA ALA A 160 -80.36 25.94 -19.92
C ALA A 160 -80.93 27.26 -20.50
N ILE A 161 -80.05 28.13 -21.02
CA ILE A 161 -80.47 29.37 -21.69
C ILE A 161 -81.28 29.06 -22.96
N SER A 162 -80.80 28.12 -23.78
CA SER A 162 -81.51 27.68 -25.00
C SER A 162 -82.89 27.09 -24.69
N TYR A 163 -82.97 26.25 -23.65
CA TYR A 163 -84.24 25.67 -23.19
C TYR A 163 -85.24 26.73 -22.69
N GLY A 164 -84.76 27.73 -21.94
CA GLY A 164 -85.59 28.85 -21.49
C GLY A 164 -86.11 29.73 -22.64
N LEU A 165 -85.27 29.99 -23.65
CA LEU A 165 -85.68 30.67 -24.88
C LEU A 165 -86.70 29.85 -25.68
N HIS A 166 -86.55 28.53 -25.73
CA HIS A 166 -87.49 27.65 -26.43
C HIS A 166 -88.88 27.61 -25.76
N LEU A 167 -88.94 27.65 -24.43
CA LEU A 167 -90.19 27.75 -23.68
C LEU A 167 -90.85 29.12 -23.88
N THR A 168 -90.07 30.19 -23.93
CA THR A 168 -90.58 31.55 -24.19
C THR A 168 -91.05 31.72 -25.64
N GLY A 169 -90.35 31.11 -26.60
CA GLY A 169 -90.77 31.07 -28.01
C GLY A 169 -92.05 30.25 -28.24
N ARG A 170 -92.30 29.23 -27.42
CA ARG A 170 -93.58 28.49 -27.44
C ARG A 170 -94.74 29.26 -26.81
N ALA A 171 -94.49 30.19 -25.89
CA ALA A 171 -95.53 31.07 -25.36
C ALA A 171 -95.99 32.14 -26.37
N LEU A 172 -95.18 32.43 -27.39
CA LEU A 172 -95.51 33.36 -28.49
C LEU A 172 -95.94 32.65 -29.78
N GLY A 173 -95.95 31.30 -29.78
CA GLY A 173 -96.19 30.50 -30.97
C GLY A 173 -97.46 29.64 -30.86
N SER A 174 -98.50 30.09 -31.56
CA SER A 174 -99.74 29.40 -31.99
C SER A 174 -101.01 29.66 -31.17
N PRO A 175 -102.20 29.60 -31.78
CA PRO A 175 -102.57 30.05 -33.15
C PRO A 175 -103.97 30.71 -33.25
N ASP A 176 -104.15 31.57 -34.27
CA ASP A 176 -105.36 31.80 -35.13
C ASP A 176 -106.77 32.05 -34.53
N PRO A 177 -107.82 32.36 -35.32
CA PRO A 177 -107.98 33.02 -36.64
C PRO A 177 -109.03 34.19 -36.53
N VAL A 178 -109.89 34.39 -37.55
CA VAL A 178 -111.11 35.25 -37.64
C VAL A 178 -110.80 36.66 -38.20
N SER A 179 -111.26 37.10 -39.37
CA SER A 179 -112.16 36.61 -40.42
C SER A 179 -111.86 37.38 -41.72
#